data_AF-A0A7V1RH51-F1
#
_entry.id   AF-A0A7V1RH51-F1
#
_cell.length_a   1.000
_cell.length_b   1.000
_cell.length_c   1.000
_cell.angle_alpha   90.00
_cell.angle_beta   90.00
_cell.angle_gamma   90.00
#
_symmetry.space_group_name_H-M   'P 1'
#
loop_
_entity.id
_entity.type
_entity.pdbx_description
1 polymer ?
#
loop_
_entity_poly.entity_id
_entity_poly.type
_entity_poly.pdbx_seq_one_letter_code
_entity_poly.pdbx_strand_id
1 'polypeptide(L)'
;MKIKEYESATIKEALLRIKQELGPEAVILETRKVKRGGVLGMGARDGVRILAGVDVPEPPPRGPAAYAAGAGGRAARAEPREAAPRDHESAARIDQLERELRELRAGFEMLRGTPTPPPAPERPHAALYERLLAADFSVRLAEDLLQGLPDLTPWAPPAREQLAEAALRDLVAGRILC
;
A
#
# COMPACT_ATOMS: atom_id res chain seq x y z
N MET A 1 25.11 15.07 -11.74
CA MET A 1 23.84 14.44 -12.13
C MET A 1 23.89 13.80 -13.53
N LYS A 2 23.86 12.46 -13.62
CA LYS A 2 23.65 11.72 -14.89
C LYS A 2 22.53 10.70 -14.66
N ILE A 3 21.41 10.84 -15.39
CA ILE A 3 20.25 9.94 -15.30
C ILE A 3 20.05 9.27 -16.65
N LYS A 4 19.85 7.95 -16.66
CA LYS A 4 19.62 7.15 -17.87
C LYS A 4 18.53 6.11 -17.65
N GLU A 5 17.80 5.82 -18.71
CA GLU A 5 16.75 4.82 -18.75
C GLU A 5 17.26 3.52 -19.39
N TYR A 6 16.93 2.40 -18.76
CA TYR A 6 17.40 1.06 -19.12
C TYR A 6 16.22 0.14 -19.34
N GLU A 7 16.09 -0.43 -20.54
CA GLU A 7 15.08 -1.44 -20.86
C GLU A 7 15.73 -2.82 -21.00
N SER A 8 15.16 -3.84 -20.36
CA SER A 8 15.65 -5.23 -20.43
C SER A 8 14.49 -6.22 -20.25
N ALA A 9 14.72 -7.49 -20.62
CA ALA A 9 13.71 -8.54 -20.44
C ALA A 9 13.53 -8.89 -18.96
N THR A 10 14.63 -8.85 -18.19
CA THR A 10 14.62 -9.14 -16.76
C THR A 10 15.25 -8.02 -15.93
N ILE A 11 14.84 -7.93 -14.66
CA ILE A 11 15.43 -6.98 -13.69
C ILE A 11 16.93 -7.26 -13.52
N LYS A 12 17.34 -8.53 -13.46
CA LYS A 12 18.74 -8.92 -13.26
C LYS A 12 19.65 -8.40 -14.38
N GLU A 13 19.21 -8.50 -15.63
CA GLU A 13 19.93 -7.96 -16.78
C GLU A 13 20.02 -6.44 -16.75
N ALA A 14 18.93 -5.75 -16.40
CA ALA A 14 18.92 -4.30 -16.27
C ALA A 14 19.92 -3.83 -15.21
N LEU A 15 19.93 -4.48 -14.04
CA LEU A 15 20.87 -4.18 -12.95
C LEU A 15 22.33 -4.40 -13.37
N LEU A 16 22.61 -5.46 -14.13
CA LEU A 16 23.96 -5.73 -14.64
C LEU A 16 24.44 -4.62 -15.58
N ARG A 17 23.57 -4.17 -16.50
CA ARG A 17 23.86 -3.07 -17.43
C ARG A 17 24.06 -1.75 -16.70
N ILE A 18 23.20 -1.45 -15.73
CA ILE A 18 23.33 -0.25 -14.89
C ILE A 18 24.67 -0.22 -14.18
N LYS A 19 25.08 -1.34 -13.56
CA LYS A 19 26.39 -1.44 -12.89
C LYS A 19 27.57 -1.31 -13.84
N GLN A 20 27.48 -1.87 -15.04
CA GLN A 20 28.54 -1.79 -16.05
C GLN A 20 28.69 -0.37 -16.61
N GLU A 21 27.61 0.39 -16.77
CA GLU A 21 27.65 1.71 -17.41
C GLU A 21 27.77 2.88 -16.43
N LEU A 22 27.04 2.84 -15.32
CA LEU A 22 27.01 3.90 -14.31
C LEU A 22 27.93 3.63 -13.11
N GLY A 23 28.32 2.37 -12.91
CA GLY A 23 29.15 1.94 -11.78
C GLY A 23 28.34 1.49 -10.56
N PRO A 24 29.02 1.10 -9.46
CA PRO A 24 28.37 0.65 -8.23
C PRO A 24 27.59 1.75 -7.50
N GLU A 25 27.91 3.01 -7.75
CA GLU A 25 27.29 4.20 -7.13
C GLU A 25 25.92 4.57 -7.76
N ALA A 26 25.38 3.75 -8.66
CA ALA A 26 24.13 4.04 -9.34
C ALA A 26 22.91 3.83 -8.41
N VAL A 27 22.06 4.85 -8.30
CA VAL A 27 20.80 4.82 -7.55
C VAL A 27 19.63 4.59 -8.52
N ILE A 28 18.77 3.65 -8.18
CA ILE A 28 17.53 3.37 -8.93
C ILE A 28 16.46 4.35 -8.50
N LEU A 29 15.95 5.13 -9.45
CA LEU A 29 14.91 6.13 -9.22
C LEU A 29 13.52 5.54 -9.40
N GLU A 30 13.33 4.79 -10.48
CA GLU A 30 12.04 4.23 -10.85
C GLU A 30 12.20 2.90 -11.55
N THR A 31 11.27 1.97 -11.29
CA THR A 31 11.18 0.69 -12.02
C THR A 31 9.75 0.48 -12.45
N ARG A 32 9.54 0.27 -13.75
CA ARG A 32 8.22 0.02 -14.33
C ARG A 32 8.26 -1.20 -15.26
N LYS A 33 7.18 -1.98 -15.27
CA LYS A 33 7.01 -3.09 -16.21
C LYS A 33 6.51 -2.55 -17.55
N VAL A 34 7.09 -3.02 -18.64
CA VAL A 34 6.71 -2.64 -20.01
C VAL A 34 6.45 -3.89 -20.82
N LYS A 35 5.47 -3.86 -21.72
CA LYS A 35 5.22 -4.96 -22.65
C LYS A 35 5.78 -4.57 -24.01
N ARG A 36 6.71 -5.37 -24.54
CA ARG A 36 7.36 -5.09 -25.82
C ARG A 36 6.82 -6.04 -26.89
N GLY A 37 6.21 -5.45 -27.92
CA GLY A 37 5.75 -6.15 -29.13
C GLY A 37 4.26 -6.53 -29.12
N GLY A 38 3.83 -7.05 -30.28
CA GLY A 38 2.47 -7.49 -30.57
C GLY A 38 1.81 -6.60 -31.63
N VAL A 39 1.55 -7.16 -32.80
CA VAL A 39 0.55 -6.60 -33.72
C VAL A 39 -0.77 -7.25 -33.32
N LEU A 40 -1.75 -6.47 -32.85
CA LEU A 40 -3.08 -6.96 -32.43
C LEU A 40 -3.10 -7.95 -31.25
N GLY A 41 -2.24 -7.79 -30.25
CA GLY A 41 -2.36 -8.52 -28.97
C GLY A 41 -1.83 -9.95 -28.93
N MET A 42 -1.34 -10.51 -30.04
CA MET A 42 -0.60 -11.79 -30.07
C MET A 42 0.91 -11.55 -29.95
N GLY A 43 1.51 -12.04 -28.86
CA GLY A 43 2.98 -12.13 -28.71
C GLY A 43 3.68 -11.00 -27.97
N ALA A 44 2.96 -10.20 -27.18
CA ALA A 44 3.59 -9.19 -26.30
C ALA A 44 4.46 -9.89 -25.24
N ARG A 45 5.76 -9.57 -25.19
CA ARG A 45 6.68 -10.08 -24.17
C ARG A 45 6.80 -9.09 -23.02
N ASP A 46 6.78 -9.60 -21.80
CA ASP A 46 7.03 -8.76 -20.63
C ASP A 46 8.49 -8.33 -20.59
N GLY A 47 8.71 -7.08 -20.19
CA GLY A 47 10.00 -6.45 -20.00
C GLY A 47 9.95 -5.46 -18.84
N VAL A 48 11.11 -4.92 -18.49
CA VAL A 48 11.28 -3.98 -17.38
C VAL A 48 12.09 -2.79 -17.85
N ARG A 49 11.65 -1.61 -17.43
CA ARG A 49 12.26 -0.32 -17.69
C ARG A 49 12.65 0.31 -16.36
N ILE A 50 13.92 0.60 -16.18
CA ILE A 50 14.52 1.10 -14.95
C ILE A 50 15.19 2.45 -15.23
N LEU A 51 14.84 3.46 -14.45
CA LEU A 51 15.51 4.75 -14.46
C LEU A 51 16.58 4.74 -13.36
N ALA A 52 17.84 4.93 -13.73
CA ALA A 52 18.96 4.95 -12.79
C ALA A 52 19.82 6.21 -13.00
N GLY A 53 20.41 6.71 -11.92
CA GLY A 53 21.30 7.85 -12.00
C GLY A 53 22.39 7.84 -10.95
N VAL A 54 23.43 8.64 -11.20
CA VAL A 54 24.52 8.92 -10.25
C VAL A 54 24.46 10.37 -9.81
N ASP A 55 24.88 10.63 -8.56
CA ASP A 55 24.87 11.97 -7.97
C ASP A 55 23.45 12.57 -7.96
N VAL A 56 22.45 11.74 -7.60
CA VAL A 56 21.06 12.15 -7.44
C VAL A 56 20.82 12.40 -5.94
N PRO A 57 20.29 13.58 -5.54
CA PRO A 57 19.89 13.80 -4.16
C PRO A 57 18.87 12.74 -3.76
N GLU A 58 19.05 12.17 -2.56
CA GLU A 58 18.32 11.00 -2.06
C GLU A 58 16.82 11.06 -2.41
N PRO A 59 16.29 10.11 -3.20
CA PRO A 59 14.87 10.10 -3.51
C PRO A 59 14.07 9.88 -2.22
N PRO A 60 12.91 10.55 -2.05
CA PRO A 60 12.11 10.42 -0.84
C PRO A 60 11.79 8.94 -0.57
N PRO A 61 11.86 8.48 0.68
CA PRO A 61 11.73 7.06 1.02
C PRO A 61 10.35 6.56 0.56
N ARG A 62 10.35 5.71 -0.48
CA ARG A 62 9.15 4.95 -0.87
C ARG A 62 9.04 3.75 0.07
N GLY A 63 7.89 3.64 0.72
CA GLY A 63 7.55 2.65 1.75
C GLY A 63 7.66 1.17 1.34
N PRO A 64 7.44 0.26 2.29
CA PRO A 64 8.25 -0.94 2.42
C PRO A 64 7.74 -2.12 1.59
N ALA A 65 8.67 -2.78 0.90
CA ALA A 65 8.53 -4.19 0.49
C ALA A 65 9.89 -4.89 0.65
N ALA A 66 9.94 -5.73 1.68
CA ALA A 66 11.02 -6.52 2.24
C ALA A 66 11.82 -7.39 1.23
N TYR A 67 13.12 -7.60 1.50
CA TYR A 67 13.57 -8.81 2.21
C TYR A 67 15.03 -8.69 2.69
N ALA A 68 15.25 -9.27 3.86
CA ALA A 68 16.41 -9.15 4.75
C ALA A 68 17.71 -9.81 4.26
N ALA A 69 18.86 -9.31 4.73
CA ALA A 69 19.82 -10.03 5.58
C ALA A 69 21.19 -9.34 5.65
N GLY A 70 21.73 -9.18 6.87
CA GLY A 70 23.15 -9.43 7.11
C GLY A 70 24.07 -8.22 7.36
N ALA A 71 24.27 -7.94 8.65
CA ALA A 71 25.57 -7.75 9.32
C ALA A 71 26.56 -6.65 8.89
N GLY A 72 27.04 -5.93 9.90
CA GLY A 72 28.44 -5.49 9.96
C GLY A 72 28.60 -3.98 10.13
N GLY A 73 29.00 -3.55 11.32
CA GLY A 73 29.09 -2.14 11.70
C GLY A 73 30.39 -1.44 11.30
N ARG A 74 30.44 -0.13 11.58
CA ARG A 74 31.40 0.48 12.53
C ARG A 74 31.13 1.97 12.62
N ALA A 75 31.19 2.44 13.86
CA ALA A 75 31.24 3.84 14.21
C ALA A 75 32.56 4.49 13.75
N ALA A 76 32.45 5.68 13.15
CA ALA A 76 33.43 6.76 13.12
C ALA A 76 32.68 7.94 12.46
N ARG A 77 32.66 9.18 12.95
CA ARG A 77 33.39 9.90 13.98
C ARG A 77 32.57 11.18 14.19
N ALA A 78 32.26 11.53 15.43
CA ALA A 78 31.67 12.82 15.75
C ALA A 78 32.70 13.92 15.50
N GLU A 79 32.31 14.97 14.79
CA GLU A 79 32.86 16.31 14.99
C GLU A 79 31.68 17.28 15.12
N PRO A 80 31.56 17.99 16.26
CA PRO A 80 30.51 18.97 16.48
C PRO A 80 30.87 20.23 15.69
N ARG A 81 30.21 20.43 14.54
CA ARG A 81 30.33 21.68 13.79
C ARG A 81 29.36 22.70 14.38
N GLU A 82 29.96 23.60 15.14
CA GLU A 82 29.46 24.90 15.60
C GLU A 82 28.25 25.42 14.81
N ALA A 83 27.13 25.54 15.51
CA ALA A 83 25.90 26.17 15.04
C ALA A 83 26.14 27.66 14.80
N ALA A 84 26.17 28.06 13.54
CA ALA A 84 26.13 29.45 13.14
C ALA A 84 24.68 29.98 13.28
N PRO A 85 24.47 31.26 13.64
CA PRO A 85 23.15 31.80 13.93
C PRO A 85 22.42 32.08 12.60
N ARG A 86 21.76 31.08 12.04
CA ARG A 86 20.77 31.25 10.95
C ARG A 86 19.44 30.56 11.24
N ASP A 87 19.37 29.81 12.34
CA ASP A 87 18.20 28.99 12.67
C ASP A 87 17.01 29.83 13.16
N HIS A 88 17.21 31.00 13.76
CA HIS A 88 16.11 31.76 14.36
C HIS A 88 15.18 32.42 13.33
N GLU A 89 15.71 32.95 12.21
CA GLU A 89 14.88 33.58 11.18
C GLU A 89 14.17 32.54 10.31
N SER A 90 14.84 31.42 10.02
CA SER A 90 14.24 30.29 9.31
C SER A 90 13.22 29.55 10.18
N ALA A 91 13.50 29.34 11.47
CA ALA A 91 12.52 28.78 12.41
C ALA A 91 11.30 29.69 12.55
N ALA A 92 11.49 31.01 12.69
CA ALA A 92 10.38 31.95 12.76
C ALA A 92 9.50 31.95 11.50
N ARG A 93 10.11 31.79 10.31
CA ARG A 93 9.37 31.65 9.04
C ARG A 93 8.66 30.30 8.93
N ILE A 94 9.26 29.22 9.41
CA ILE A 94 8.64 27.89 9.46
C ILE A 94 7.44 27.91 10.43
N ASP A 95 7.61 28.46 11.64
CA ASP A 95 6.53 28.65 12.60
C ASP A 95 5.40 29.53 12.05
N GLN A 96 5.73 30.54 11.25
CA GLN A 96 4.74 31.38 10.58
C GLN A 96 3.95 30.59 9.51
N LEU A 97 4.64 29.83 8.65
CA LEU A 97 4.01 29.00 7.62
C LEU A 97 3.15 27.88 8.21
N GLU A 98 3.56 27.27 9.33
CA GLU A 98 2.77 26.25 10.02
C GLU A 98 1.46 26.81 10.59
N ARG A 99 1.47 28.05 11.08
CA ARG A 99 0.26 28.75 11.51
C ARG A 99 -0.68 29.03 10.33
N GLU A 100 -0.14 29.55 9.23
CA GLU A 100 -0.91 29.84 8.02
C GLU A 100 -1.54 28.56 7.42
N LEU A 101 -0.81 27.44 7.38
CA LEU A 101 -1.33 26.15 6.92
C LEU A 101 -2.42 25.59 7.85
N ARG A 102 -2.33 25.83 9.16
CA ARG A 102 -3.34 25.40 10.13
C ARG A 102 -4.65 26.18 9.93
N GLU A 103 -4.57 27.48 9.69
CA GLU A 103 -5.73 28.32 9.39
C GLU A 103 -6.37 27.95 8.06
N LEU A 104 -5.56 27.72 7.02
CA LEU A 104 -6.04 27.20 5.72
C LEU A 104 -6.72 25.84 5.86
N ARG A 105 -6.15 24.93 6.65
CA ARG A 105 -6.74 23.60 6.90
C ARG A 105 -8.06 23.72 7.67
N ALA A 106 -8.13 24.55 8.70
CA ALA A 106 -9.36 24.78 9.46
C ALA A 106 -10.46 25.42 8.60
N GLY A 107 -10.10 26.38 7.75
CA GLY A 107 -11.01 26.96 6.76
C GLY A 107 -11.50 25.92 5.74
N PHE A 108 -10.60 25.04 5.28
CA PHE A 108 -10.95 23.97 4.34
C PHE A 108 -11.82 22.88 4.99
N GLU A 109 -11.67 22.62 6.29
CA GLU A 109 -12.56 21.78 7.09
C GLU A 109 -13.96 22.40 7.26
N MET A 110 -14.07 23.72 7.38
CA MET A 110 -15.39 24.38 7.43
C MET A 110 -16.12 24.36 6.07
N LEU A 111 -15.38 24.35 4.94
CA LEU A 111 -15.99 24.17 3.61
C LEU A 111 -16.26 22.69 3.27
N ARG A 112 -15.40 21.78 3.71
CA ARG A 112 -15.62 20.33 3.60
C ARG A 112 -16.40 19.86 4.82
N GLY A 113 -17.71 20.11 4.82
CA GLY A 113 -18.63 19.44 5.73
C GLY A 113 -18.26 17.96 5.86
N THR A 114 -18.26 17.44 7.09
CA THR A 114 -17.76 16.11 7.46
C THR A 114 -18.08 15.11 6.35
N PRO A 115 -17.10 14.43 5.73
CA PRO A 115 -17.42 13.32 4.85
C PRO A 115 -18.02 12.23 5.74
N THR A 116 -19.34 12.27 5.94
CA THR A 116 -20.09 11.12 6.40
C THR A 116 -19.82 10.07 5.32
N PRO A 117 -19.09 8.98 5.64
CA PRO A 117 -18.94 7.91 4.68
C PRO A 117 -20.35 7.52 4.22
N PRO A 118 -20.60 7.31 2.92
CA PRO A 118 -21.91 6.84 2.47
C PRO A 118 -22.26 5.61 3.33
N PRO A 119 -23.51 5.50 3.84
CA PRO A 119 -23.91 4.31 4.57
C PRO A 119 -23.54 3.13 3.68
N ALA A 120 -22.62 2.28 4.18
CA ALA A 120 -22.22 1.09 3.45
C ALA A 120 -23.52 0.38 3.04
N PRO A 121 -23.61 -0.16 1.80
CA PRO A 121 -24.77 -0.95 1.43
C PRO A 121 -24.98 -1.96 2.55
N GLU A 122 -26.15 -1.96 3.17
CA GLU A 122 -26.46 -2.79 4.32
C GLU A 122 -26.27 -4.24 3.90
N ARG A 123 -25.06 -4.77 4.06
CA ARG A 123 -24.75 -6.13 3.71
C ARG A 123 -25.52 -6.95 4.74
N PRO A 124 -26.54 -7.73 4.34
CA PRO A 124 -27.20 -8.61 5.26
C PRO A 124 -26.11 -9.48 5.90
N HIS A 125 -26.05 -9.47 7.23
CA HIS A 125 -25.05 -10.19 8.01
C HIS A 125 -23.58 -9.71 7.86
N ALA A 126 -23.33 -8.40 7.73
CA ALA A 126 -21.97 -7.83 7.71
C ALA A 126 -21.06 -8.34 8.84
N ALA A 127 -21.59 -8.45 10.07
CA ALA A 127 -20.85 -8.96 11.22
C ALA A 127 -20.46 -10.44 11.07
N LEU A 128 -21.28 -11.27 10.43
CA LEU A 128 -20.97 -12.68 10.18
C LEU A 128 -19.97 -12.84 9.03
N TYR A 129 -20.08 -11.99 8.00
CA TYR A 129 -19.10 -11.96 6.91
C TYR A 129 -17.68 -11.69 7.43
N GLU A 130 -17.52 -10.64 8.26
CA GLU A 130 -16.23 -10.31 8.88
C GLU A 130 -15.72 -11.45 9.78
N ARG A 131 -16.61 -12.09 10.56
CA ARG A 131 -16.25 -13.25 11.40
C ARG A 131 -15.80 -14.47 10.57
N LEU A 132 -16.42 -14.73 9.42
CA LEU A 132 -16.04 -15.80 8.52
C LEU A 132 -14.66 -15.55 7.91
N LEU A 133 -14.40 -14.34 7.44
CA LEU A 133 -13.06 -13.97 6.94
C LEU A 133 -11.99 -14.06 8.03
N ALA A 134 -12.31 -13.62 9.25
CA ALA A 134 -11.41 -13.72 10.40
C ALA A 134 -11.11 -15.18 10.81
N ALA A 135 -11.99 -16.11 10.45
CA ALA A 135 -11.80 -17.55 10.65
C ALA A 135 -11.15 -18.26 9.44
N ASP A 136 -10.46 -17.51 8.57
CA ASP A 136 -9.75 -18.01 7.38
C ASP A 136 -10.65 -18.64 6.29
N PHE A 137 -11.94 -18.34 6.28
CA PHE A 137 -12.81 -18.74 5.17
C PHE A 137 -12.53 -17.83 3.96
N SER A 138 -12.40 -18.43 2.77
CA SER A 138 -12.24 -17.65 1.54
C SER A 138 -13.47 -16.78 1.27
N VAL A 139 -13.29 -15.62 0.63
CA VAL A 139 -14.38 -14.69 0.27
C VAL A 139 -15.53 -15.40 -0.44
N ARG A 140 -15.21 -16.28 -1.41
CA ARG A 140 -16.22 -17.04 -2.16
C ARG A 140 -17.00 -18.01 -1.28
N LEU A 141 -16.31 -18.68 -0.35
CA LEU A 141 -16.95 -19.62 0.58
C LEU A 141 -17.83 -18.87 1.60
N ALA A 142 -17.37 -17.71 2.07
CA ALA A 142 -18.15 -16.86 2.96
C ALA A 142 -19.43 -16.34 2.27
N GLU A 143 -19.33 -15.88 1.02
CA GLU A 143 -20.49 -15.47 0.22
C GLU A 143 -21.47 -16.62 -0.01
N ASP A 144 -20.98 -17.81 -0.37
CA ASP A 144 -21.81 -19.00 -0.60
C ASP A 144 -22.54 -19.47 0.68
N LEU A 145 -21.85 -19.42 1.83
CA LEU A 145 -22.44 -19.74 3.14
C LEU A 145 -23.52 -18.73 3.54
N LEU A 146 -23.27 -17.44 3.32
CA LEU A 146 -24.24 -16.38 3.63
C LEU A 146 -25.45 -16.43 2.69
N GLN A 147 -25.26 -16.79 1.42
CA GLN A 147 -26.35 -16.97 0.45
C GLN A 147 -27.21 -18.20 0.77
N GLY A 148 -26.64 -19.20 1.45
CA GLY A 148 -27.36 -20.38 1.93
C GLY A 148 -28.18 -20.15 3.21
N LEU A 149 -28.03 -19.00 3.88
CA LEU A 149 -28.79 -18.69 5.10
C LEU A 149 -30.27 -18.40 4.79
N PRO A 150 -31.19 -18.82 5.67
CA PRO A 150 -32.60 -18.44 5.56
C PRO A 150 -32.78 -16.92 5.73
N ASP A 151 -33.90 -16.38 5.27
CA ASP A 151 -34.23 -14.96 5.51
C ASP A 151 -34.54 -14.74 7.00
N LEU A 152 -33.63 -14.06 7.69
CA LEU A 152 -33.73 -13.74 9.11
C LEU A 152 -34.11 -12.27 9.35
N THR A 153 -34.42 -11.53 8.27
CA THR A 153 -34.97 -10.17 8.32
C THR A 153 -36.22 -10.03 9.22
N PRO A 154 -37.13 -11.03 9.32
CA PRO A 154 -38.30 -10.94 10.19
C PRO A 154 -37.99 -10.91 11.69
N TRP A 155 -36.77 -11.29 12.09
CA TRP A 155 -36.40 -11.44 13.50
C TRP A 155 -35.63 -10.22 14.01
N ALA A 156 -35.81 -9.92 15.30
CA ALA A 156 -35.13 -8.80 15.98
C ALA A 156 -33.60 -8.96 15.93
N PRO A 157 -32.82 -7.85 15.93
CA PRO A 157 -31.35 -7.89 15.75
C PRO A 157 -30.59 -8.90 16.63
N PRO A 158 -30.84 -9.02 17.96
CA PRO A 158 -30.11 -10.00 18.78
C PRO A 158 -30.51 -11.46 18.52
N ALA A 159 -31.76 -11.71 18.11
CA ALA A 159 -32.23 -13.05 17.76
C ALA A 159 -31.74 -13.47 16.37
N ARG A 160 -31.63 -12.50 15.45
CA ARG A 160 -31.13 -12.69 14.09
C ARG A 160 -29.71 -13.22 14.07
N GLU A 161 -28.83 -12.70 14.94
CA GLU A 161 -27.43 -13.15 15.00
C GLU A 161 -27.32 -14.59 15.52
N GLN A 162 -28.06 -14.94 16.59
CA GLN A 162 -28.04 -16.28 17.16
C GLN A 162 -28.60 -17.33 16.20
N LEU A 163 -29.70 -17.03 15.52
CA LEU A 163 -30.29 -17.92 14.51
C LEU A 163 -29.41 -18.07 13.28
N ALA A 164 -28.77 -16.98 12.83
CA ALA A 164 -27.85 -17.03 11.70
C ALA A 164 -26.62 -17.89 12.03
N GLU A 165 -26.08 -17.78 13.24
CA GLU A 165 -24.96 -18.61 13.68
C GLU A 165 -25.34 -20.09 13.80
N ALA A 166 -26.53 -20.40 14.33
CA ALA A 166 -27.03 -21.77 14.39
C ALA A 166 -27.23 -22.37 12.98
N ALA A 167 -27.88 -21.65 12.08
CA ALA A 167 -28.09 -22.08 10.69
C ALA A 167 -26.76 -22.25 9.93
N LEU A 168 -25.79 -21.36 10.17
CA LEU A 168 -24.45 -21.47 9.60
C LEU A 168 -23.73 -22.73 10.07
N ARG A 169 -23.82 -23.07 11.36
CA ARG A 169 -23.24 -24.31 11.90
C ARG A 169 -23.84 -25.55 11.25
N ASP A 170 -25.16 -25.58 11.08
CA ASP A 170 -25.84 -26.70 10.41
C ASP A 170 -25.42 -26.83 8.94
N LEU A 171 -25.31 -25.70 8.22
CA LEU A 171 -24.84 -25.67 6.82
C LEU A 171 -23.40 -26.17 6.69
N VAL A 172 -22.51 -25.74 7.58
CA VAL A 172 -21.11 -26.19 7.59
C VAL A 172 -21.03 -27.68 7.94
N ALA A 173 -21.78 -28.14 8.94
CA ALA A 173 -21.81 -29.55 9.33
C ALA A 173 -22.29 -30.45 8.18
N GLY A 174 -23.35 -30.05 7.47
CA GLY A 174 -23.86 -30.78 6.32
C GLY A 174 -22.85 -30.89 5.16
N ARG A 175 -21.93 -29.93 5.03
CA ARG A 175 -20.95 -29.86 3.95
C ARG A 175 -19.63 -30.57 4.25
N ILE A 176 -19.32 -30.79 5.53
CA ILE A 176 -18.14 -31.55 5.99
C ILE A 176 -18.44 -33.06 6.04
N LEU A 177 -19.71 -33.43 6.26
CA LEU A 177 -20.15 -34.82 6.38
C LEU A 177 -20.59 -35.48 5.05
N CYS A 178 -20.49 -34.76 3.92
CA CYS A 178 -20.70 -35.30 2.56
C CYS A 178 -19.36 -35.45 1.84
#